data_AF-A0A9N8PXY5-F1
#
_entry.id   AF-A0A9N8PXY5-F1
#
_cell.length_a   1.000
_cell.length_b   1.000
_cell.length_c   1.000
_cell.angle_alpha   90.00
_cell.angle_beta   90.00
_cell.angle_gamma   90.00
#
_symmetry.space_group_name_H-M   'P 1'
#
loop_
_entity.id
_entity.type
_entity.pdbx_description
1 polymer ?
#
loop_
_entity_poly.entity_id
_entity_poly.type
_entity_poly.pdbx_seq_one_letter_code
_entity_poly.pdbx_strand_id
1 'polypeptide(L)'
;MLASAGDDGNILLWVPAENAALHATNFGEDGLEDKETWRTKTMCRSTGSEIYDLAWSPDGVYFITGSMDNVARIYNAQTGMPDNFHCPPTDD
;
A
#
# COMPACT_ATOMS: atom_id res chain seq x y z
N MET A 1 3.68 7.10 -1.03
CA MET A 1 3.54 5.64 -0.79
C MET A 1 2.49 5.13 -1.76
N LEU A 2 2.66 3.94 -2.32
CA LEU A 2 1.70 3.32 -3.22
C LEU A 2 1.22 2.00 -2.61
N ALA A 3 -0.01 1.59 -2.90
CA ALA A 3 -0.53 0.28 -2.51
C ALA A 3 -1.08 -0.45 -3.73
N SER A 4 -0.96 -1.78 -3.71
CA SER A 4 -1.59 -2.68 -4.66
C SER A 4 -2.13 -3.90 -3.92
N ALA A 5 -3.24 -4.46 -4.39
CA ALA A 5 -3.87 -5.65 -3.84
C ALA A 5 -4.27 -6.61 -4.98
N GLY A 6 -4.53 -7.88 -4.68
CA GLY A 6 -4.90 -8.88 -5.68
C GLY A 6 -5.72 -10.05 -5.16
N ASP A 7 -5.89 -11.04 -6.02
CA ASP A 7 -6.86 -12.15 -5.86
C ASP A 7 -6.49 -13.16 -4.77
N ASP A 8 -5.22 -13.18 -4.36
CA ASP A 8 -4.71 -14.05 -3.30
C ASP A 8 -4.83 -13.43 -1.89
N GLY A 9 -5.42 -12.24 -1.80
CA GLY A 9 -5.59 -11.48 -0.57
C GLY A 9 -4.31 -10.83 -0.05
N ASN A 10 -3.25 -10.80 -0.86
CA ASN A 10 -2.04 -10.05 -0.54
C ASN A 10 -2.20 -8.57 -0.88
N ILE A 11 -1.58 -7.74 -0.04
CA ILE A 11 -1.46 -6.30 -0.19
C ILE A 11 0.03 -5.96 -0.15
N LEU A 12 0.49 -5.16 -1.10
CA LEU A 12 1.84 -4.66 -1.15
C LEU A 12 1.83 -3.15 -0.95
N LEU A 13 2.64 -2.68 -0.02
CA LEU A 13 2.95 -1.27 0.16
C LEU A 13 4.31 -0.98 -0.47
N TRP A 14 4.37 0.09 -1.25
CA TRP A 14 5.54 0.49 -2.00
C TRP A 14 5.98 1.88 -1.60
N VAL A 15 7.30 2.07 -1.50
CA VAL A 15 7.93 3.36 -1.28
C VAL A 15 8.89 3.66 -2.44
N PRO A 16 9.11 4.94 -2.78
CA PRO A 16 10.15 5.31 -3.72
C PRO A 16 11.48 4.68 -3.33
N ALA A 17 12.19 4.13 -4.30
CA ALA A 17 13.56 3.68 -4.11
C ALA A 17 14.45 4.92 -4.04
N GLU A 18 15.15 5.09 -2.93
CA GLU A 18 16.29 6.01 -2.87
C GLU A 18 17.31 5.45 -3.88
N ASN A 19 17.65 6.23 -4.93
CA ASN A 19 18.75 6.03 -5.91
C ASN A 19 18.37 6.13 -7.41
N ALA A 20 17.36 6.91 -7.81
CA ALA A 20 17.21 7.26 -9.23
C ALA A 20 18.31 8.23 -9.75
N ALA A 21 18.98 8.97 -8.86
CA ALA A 21 19.85 10.10 -9.23
C ALA A 21 21.36 9.80 -9.36
N LEU A 22 21.84 8.57 -9.08
CA LEU A 22 23.28 8.27 -9.08
C LEU A 22 23.86 7.89 -10.46
N HIS A 23 23.06 7.90 -11.54
CA HIS A 23 23.45 7.38 -12.85
C HIS A 23 23.44 8.40 -14.01
N ALA A 24 23.40 9.71 -13.73
CA ALA A 24 23.25 10.75 -14.75
C ALA A 24 24.47 11.68 -14.90
N THR A 25 25.70 11.16 -14.92
CA THR A 25 26.92 12.00 -15.09
C THR A 25 27.63 11.85 -16.42
N ASN A 26 26.99 11.32 -17.47
CA ASN A 26 27.59 11.27 -18.80
C ASN A 26 27.02 12.38 -19.70
N PHE A 27 27.90 13.28 -20.12
CA PHE A 27 27.60 14.39 -21.01
C PHE A 27 27.25 13.84 -22.42
N GLY A 28 26.00 14.03 -22.87
CA GLY A 28 25.53 13.60 -24.18
C GLY A 28 24.49 12.47 -24.19
N GLU A 29 23.97 12.05 -23.02
CA GLU A 29 22.86 11.09 -22.97
C GLU A 29 21.51 11.81 -23.10
N ASP A 30 20.84 11.57 -24.22
CA ASP A 30 19.49 12.06 -24.53
C ASP A 30 18.49 11.41 -23.55
N GLY A 31 18.04 12.20 -22.56
CA GLY A 31 16.82 11.95 -21.78
C GLY A 31 16.76 10.66 -20.95
N LEU A 32 17.57 10.53 -19.90
CA LEU A 32 17.12 9.76 -18.72
C LEU A 32 16.13 10.62 -17.90
N GLU A 33 14.96 10.89 -18.47
CA GLU A 33 13.86 11.54 -17.77
C GLU A 33 13.40 10.66 -16.60
N ASP A 34 13.64 11.15 -15.37
CA ASP A 34 12.82 10.96 -14.17
C ASP A 34 12.09 9.62 -13.98
N LYS A 35 12.81 8.49 -14.15
CA LYS A 35 12.24 7.16 -13.86
C LYS A 35 12.14 6.96 -12.36
N GLU A 36 10.99 7.33 -11.80
CA GLU A 36 10.57 6.95 -10.44
C GLU A 36 10.64 5.42 -10.29
N THR A 37 11.57 4.96 -9.45
CA THR A 37 11.74 3.54 -9.13
C THR A 37 11.07 3.26 -7.79
N TRP A 38 10.43 2.10 -7.64
CA TRP A 38 9.69 1.73 -6.44
C TRP A 38 10.23 0.44 -5.82
N ARG A 39 10.27 0.38 -4.49
CA ARG A 39 10.61 -0.84 -3.74
C ARG A 39 9.46 -1.23 -2.82
N THR A 40 9.28 -2.53 -2.61
CA THR A 40 8.30 -3.05 -1.65
C THR A 40 8.76 -2.70 -0.24
N LYS A 41 7.92 -1.96 0.50
CA LYS A 41 8.11 -1.65 1.92
C LYS A 41 7.66 -2.82 2.78
N THR A 42 6.42 -3.26 2.56
CA THR A 42 5.75 -4.28 3.37
C THR A 42 4.80 -5.10 2.51
N MET A 43 4.66 -6.38 2.81
CA MET A 43 3.59 -7.24 2.34
C MET A 43 2.68 -7.58 3.52
N CYS A 44 1.39 -7.33 3.35
CA CYS A 44 0.37 -7.69 4.32
C CYS A 44 -0.55 -8.72 3.69
N ARG A 45 -1.00 -9.71 4.46
CA ARG A 45 -2.03 -10.63 3.99
C ARG A 45 -3.32 -10.34 4.73
N SER A 46 -4.33 -9.89 3.98
CA SER A 46 -5.64 -9.53 4.51
C SER A 46 -6.44 -10.78 4.86
N THR A 47 -6.65 -11.61 3.84
CA THR A 47 -7.43 -12.85 3.87
C THR A 47 -6.83 -13.80 2.84
N GLY A 48 -7.36 -15.02 2.74
CA GLY A 48 -7.07 -15.90 1.60
C GLY A 48 -7.95 -15.62 0.38
N SER A 49 -8.68 -14.52 0.38
CA SER A 49 -9.72 -14.18 -0.59
C SER A 49 -9.38 -12.91 -1.35
N GLU A 50 -9.96 -12.78 -2.53
CA GLU A 50 -9.74 -11.66 -3.45
C GLU A 50 -10.07 -10.30 -2.80
N ILE A 51 -9.25 -9.30 -3.12
CA ILE A 51 -9.46 -7.91 -2.75
C ILE A 51 -9.93 -7.16 -3.99
N TYR A 52 -11.14 -6.61 -3.93
CA TYR A 52 -11.74 -5.92 -5.06
C TYR A 52 -11.35 -4.45 -5.15
N ASP A 53 -11.13 -3.81 -4.00
CA ASP A 53 -10.87 -2.38 -3.97
C ASP A 53 -10.01 -1.98 -2.77
N LEU A 54 -9.30 -0.86 -2.92
CA LEU A 54 -8.46 -0.24 -1.91
C LEU A 54 -8.58 1.29 -1.98
N ALA A 55 -8.78 1.91 -0.81
CA ALA A 55 -8.82 3.36 -0.69
C ALA A 55 -7.92 3.86 0.44
N TRP A 56 -7.20 4.94 0.18
CA TRP A 56 -6.32 5.60 1.12
C TRP A 56 -7.08 6.62 1.98
N SER A 57 -6.71 6.74 3.25
CA SER A 57 -7.13 7.89 4.05
C SER A 57 -6.45 9.18 3.52
N PRO A 58 -7.09 10.36 3.65
CA PRO A 58 -6.52 11.61 3.16
C PRO A 58 -5.18 11.99 3.81
N ASP A 59 -4.96 11.55 5.05
CA ASP A 59 -3.71 11.75 5.80
C ASP A 59 -2.63 10.70 5.48
N GLY A 60 -2.96 9.67 4.69
CA GLY A 60 -2.06 8.58 4.31
C GLY A 60 -1.64 7.65 5.45
N VAL A 61 -2.22 7.79 6.65
CA VAL A 61 -1.89 6.96 7.81
C VAL A 61 -2.58 5.60 7.71
N TYR A 62 -3.75 5.54 7.09
CA TYR A 62 -4.55 4.34 6.97
C TYR A 62 -4.94 4.05 5.52
N PHE A 63 -5.33 2.82 5.26
CA PHE A 63 -6.05 2.44 4.06
C PHE A 63 -7.07 1.35 4.38
N ILE A 64 -8.13 1.27 3.59
CA ILE A 64 -9.17 0.25 3.72
C ILE A 64 -9.17 -0.66 2.50
N THR A 65 -9.46 -1.94 2.70
CA THR A 65 -9.66 -2.91 1.62
C THR A 65 -11.04 -3.55 1.72
N GLY A 66 -11.72 -3.71 0.58
CA GLY A 66 -12.93 -4.54 0.45
C GLY A 66 -12.60 -5.90 -0.16
N SER A 67 -13.01 -6.99 0.50
CA SER A 67 -12.70 -8.37 0.08
C SER A 67 -13.95 -9.20 -0.17
N MET A 68 -13.81 -10.27 -0.96
CA MET A 68 -14.85 -11.26 -1.25
C MET A 68 -15.33 -12.03 -0.01
N ASP A 69 -14.58 -11.99 1.09
CA ASP A 69 -15.01 -12.60 2.36
C ASP A 69 -16.10 -11.79 3.10
N ASN A 70 -16.64 -10.75 2.46
CA ASN A 70 -17.66 -9.84 2.96
C ASN A 70 -17.20 -8.98 4.14
N VAL A 71 -15.89 -8.81 4.33
CA VAL A 71 -15.33 -8.00 5.42
C VAL A 71 -14.43 -6.90 4.85
N ALA A 72 -14.73 -5.66 5.24
CA ALA A 72 -13.82 -4.54 5.02
C ALA A 72 -12.82 -4.43 6.18
N ARG A 73 -11.55 -4.20 5.86
CA ARG A 73 -10.46 -4.12 6.85
C ARG A 73 -9.70 -2.82 6.69
N ILE A 74 -9.44 -2.15 7.79
CA ILE A 74 -8.60 -0.96 7.84
C ILE A 74 -7.21 -1.37 8.30
N TYR A 75 -6.19 -0.81 7.68
CA TYR A 75 -4.79 -1.06 7.96
C TYR A 75 -4.07 0.23 8.28
N ASN A 76 -3.17 0.17 9.24
CA ASN A 76 -2.20 1.24 9.47
C ASN A 76 -1.06 1.10 8.43
N ALA A 77 -0.88 2.10 7.58
CA ALA A 77 0.05 2.06 6.47
C ALA A 77 1.53 2.15 6.87
N GLN A 78 1.80 2.60 8.10
CA GLN A 78 3.15 2.66 8.62
C GLN A 78 3.63 1.29 9.08
N THR A 79 2.76 0.52 9.73
CA THR A 79 3.07 -0.81 10.27
C THR A 79 2.68 -1.95 9.32
N GLY A 80 1.72 -1.72 8.42
CA GLY A 80 1.11 -2.75 7.59
C GLY A 80 0.10 -3.64 8.33
N MET A 81 -0.20 -3.36 9.61
CA MET A 81 -1.08 -4.20 10.40
C MET A 81 -2.54 -3.74 10.31
N PRO A 82 -3.51 -4.67 10.33
CA PRO A 82 -4.91 -4.30 10.44
C PRO A 82 -5.14 -3.60 11.78
N ASP A 83 -5.84 -2.48 11.74
CA ASP A 83 -6.24 -1.78 12.95
C ASP A 83 -7.59 -2.33 13.42
N ASN A 84 -7.66 -2.68 14.70
CA ASN A 84 -8.83 -3.38 15.25
C ASN A 84 -9.78 -2.35 15.84
N PHE A 85 -10.53 -1.66 14.97
CA PHE A 85 -11.59 -0.76 15.40
C PHE A 85 -12.73 -1.57 16.02
N HIS A 86 -12.69 -1.75 17.34
CA HIS A 86 -13.83 -2.24 18.09
C HIS A 86 -14.84 -1.11 18.23
N CYS A 87 -16.07 -1.35 17.77
CA CYS A 87 -17.21 -0.54 18.18
C CYS A 87 -17.37 -0.76 19.70
N PRO A 88 -17.37 0.30 20.53
CA PRO A 88 -17.69 0.13 21.94
C PRO A 88 -19.10 -0.46 22.04
N PRO A 89 -19.35 -1.38 22.99
CA PRO A 89 -20.69 -1.91 23.20
C PRO A 89 -21.65 -0.74 23.47
N THR A 90 -22.75 -0.70 22.73
CA THR A 90 -23.87 0.18 23.05
C THR A 90 -24.54 -0.40 24.29
N ASP A 91 -24.47 0.30 25.42
CA ASP A 91 -25.36 0.03 26.56
C ASP A 91 -26.81 0.17 26.05
N ASP A 92 -27.56 -0.94 26.10
CA ASP A 92 -28.99 -1.02 25.81
C ASP A 92 -29.80 -0.45 27.00
#